data_AF-A0A967Q6G9-F1
#
_entry.id   AF-A0A967Q6G9-F1
#
_cell.length_a   1.000
_cell.length_b   1.000
_cell.length_c   1.000
_cell.angle_alpha   90.00
_cell.angle_beta   90.00
_cell.angle_gamma   90.00
#
_symmetry.space_group_name_H-M   'P 1'
#
loop_
_entity.id
_entity.type
_entity.pdbx_description
1 polymer ?
#
loop_
_entity_poly.entity_id
_entity_poly.type
_entity_poly.pdbx_seq_one_letter_code
_entity_poly.pdbx_strand_id
1 'polypeptide(L)'
;SVGMAVSLLVGATPLTGEKRSLANRATAAALFAVADDAPRCCKRGVRTAVGAGRGFIADTLGIKLPPPQAGALCRDMARNRECALGSCSYFREGKNG
;
A
#
# COMPACT_ATOMS: atom_id res chain seq x y z
N SER A 1 8.61 -2.31 2.86
CA SER A 1 8.57 -2.17 1.39
C SER A 1 7.81 -3.35 0.80
N VAL A 2 7.00 -3.15 -0.24
CA VAL A 2 6.25 -4.24 -0.90
C VAL A 2 7.19 -5.21 -1.61
N GLY A 3 8.21 -4.73 -2.33
CA GLY A 3 9.19 -5.59 -2.98
C GLY A 3 9.98 -6.45 -2.00
N MET A 4 10.33 -5.91 -0.82
CA MET A 4 10.97 -6.72 0.22
C MET A 4 10.06 -7.85 0.72
N ALA A 5 8.77 -7.56 0.92
CA ALA A 5 7.82 -8.59 1.33
C ALA A 5 7.73 -9.71 0.28
N VAL A 6 7.62 -9.36 -1.00
CA VAL A 6 7.62 -10.35 -2.09
C VAL A 6 8.95 -11.10 -2.16
N SER A 7 10.09 -10.41 -2.00
CA SER A 7 11.42 -11.01 -1.98
C SER A 7 11.52 -12.10 -0.91
N LEU A 8 11.00 -11.86 0.29
CA LEU A 8 10.98 -12.84 1.37
C LEU A 8 10.04 -14.01 1.05
N LEU A 9 8.85 -13.73 0.53
CA LEU A 9 7.84 -14.75 0.22
C LEU A 9 8.32 -15.76 -0.83
N VAL A 10 9.06 -15.31 -1.84
CA VAL A 10 9.50 -16.19 -2.94
C VAL A 10 10.95 -16.68 -2.77
N GLY A 11 11.66 -16.20 -1.75
CA GLY A 11 13.10 -16.45 -1.57
C GLY A 11 13.94 -15.83 -2.69
N ALA A 12 13.68 -14.57 -3.04
CA ALA A 12 14.46 -13.87 -4.04
C ALA A 12 15.83 -13.45 -3.47
N THR A 13 16.88 -13.65 -4.27
CA THR A 13 18.23 -13.14 -4.07
C THR A 13 18.67 -12.34 -5.30
N PRO A 14 19.81 -11.65 -5.27
CA PRO A 14 20.35 -10.98 -6.46
C PRO A 14 20.56 -11.92 -7.67
N LEU A 15 20.75 -13.22 -7.44
CA LEU A 15 21.03 -14.22 -8.47
C LEU A 15 19.78 -14.95 -8.99
N THR A 16 18.62 -14.79 -8.35
CA THR A 16 17.37 -15.40 -8.80
C THR A 16 16.62 -14.44 -9.73
N GLY A 17 16.96 -14.42 -11.02
CA GLY A 17 16.48 -13.43 -11.98
C GLY A 17 14.96 -13.22 -12.00
N GLU A 18 14.18 -14.29 -12.16
CA GLU A 18 12.71 -14.22 -12.22
C GLU A 18 12.10 -13.72 -10.90
N LYS A 19 12.55 -14.27 -9.78
CA LYS A 19 12.09 -13.91 -8.43
C LYS A 19 12.45 -12.48 -8.05
N ARG A 20 13.67 -12.04 -8.39
CA ARG A 20 14.12 -10.65 -8.24
C ARG A 20 13.27 -9.72 -9.10
N SER A 21 13.00 -10.10 -10.34
CA SER A 21 12.14 -9.35 -11.26
C SER A 21 10.71 -9.23 -10.70
N LEU A 22 10.18 -10.29 -10.09
CA LEU A 22 8.88 -10.27 -9.44
C LEU A 22 8.85 -9.31 -8.24
N ALA A 23 9.86 -9.32 -7.37
CA ALA A 23 9.99 -8.37 -6.25
C ALA A 23 10.09 -6.91 -6.74
N ASN A 24 10.79 -6.67 -7.85
CA ASN A 24 10.86 -5.34 -8.47
C ASN A 24 9.51 -4.90 -9.06
N ARG A 25 8.79 -5.79 -9.75
CA ARG A 25 7.42 -5.51 -10.23
C ARG A 25 6.48 -5.17 -9.08
N ALA A 26 6.60 -5.86 -7.95
CA ALA A 26 5.82 -5.56 -6.76
C ALA A 26 6.12 -4.15 -6.21
N THR A 27 7.39 -3.73 -6.21
CA THR A 27 7.77 -2.35 -5.88
C THR A 27 7.19 -1.35 -6.86
N ALA A 28 7.27 -1.62 -8.16
CA ALA A 28 6.72 -0.74 -9.20
C ALA A 28 5.20 -0.59 -9.08
N ALA A 29 4.48 -1.69 -8.85
CA ALA A 29 3.02 -1.66 -8.64
C ALA A 29 2.64 -0.80 -7.42
N ALA A 30 3.37 -0.94 -6.31
CA ALA A 30 3.15 -0.13 -5.12
C ALA A 30 3.45 1.36 -5.37
N LEU A 31 4.55 1.66 -6.07
CA LEU A 31 4.92 3.03 -6.41
C LEU A 31 3.88 3.68 -7.34
N PHE A 32 3.44 2.95 -8.36
CA PHE A 32 2.40 3.40 -9.29
C PHE A 32 1.09 3.70 -8.55
N ALA A 33 0.67 2.84 -7.63
CA ALA A 33 -0.54 3.05 -6.85
C ALA A 33 -0.47 4.29 -5.95
N VAL A 34 0.71 4.65 -5.43
CA VAL A 34 0.92 5.82 -4.55
C VAL A 34 0.95 7.15 -5.32
N ALA A 35 1.06 7.13 -6.64
CA ALA A 35 1.03 8.32 -7.49
C ALA A 35 -0.41 8.87 -7.62
N ASP A 36 -0.97 9.41 -6.53
CA ASP A 36 -2.39 9.74 -6.36
C ASP A 36 -2.76 11.24 -6.46
N ASP A 37 -1.91 12.07 -7.06
CA ASP A 37 -2.01 13.54 -7.23
C ASP A 37 -2.19 14.38 -5.95
N ALA A 38 -2.49 13.76 -4.82
CA ALA A 38 -2.73 14.44 -3.57
C ALA A 38 -1.41 14.84 -2.88
N PRO A 39 -1.39 15.97 -2.16
CA PRO A 39 -0.20 16.45 -1.45
C PRO A 39 0.24 15.50 -0.33
N ARG A 40 1.45 15.70 0.21
CA ARG A 40 2.18 14.72 1.04
C ARG A 40 1.30 14.05 2.10
N CYS A 41 1.35 12.73 2.17
CA CYS A 41 0.82 11.99 3.31
C CYS A 41 1.45 10.60 3.41
N CYS A 42 2.35 10.42 4.38
CA CYS A 42 3.00 9.11 4.60
C CYS A 42 1.98 8.01 4.98
N LYS A 43 0.90 8.37 5.68
CA LYS A 43 -0.14 7.41 6.10
C LYS A 43 -0.98 6.94 4.93
N ARG A 44 -1.34 7.84 4.01
CA ARG A 44 -2.02 7.50 2.74
C ARG A 44 -1.10 6.61 1.90
N GLY A 45 0.12 7.06 1.62
CA GLY A 45 1.09 6.31 0.83
C GLY A 45 1.35 4.90 1.37
N VAL A 46 1.51 4.73 2.69
CA VAL A 46 1.69 3.40 3.29
C VAL A 46 0.45 2.53 3.13
N ARG A 47 -0.76 3.05 3.38
CA ARG A 47 -2.00 2.28 3.22
C ARG A 47 -2.22 1.86 1.77
N THR A 48 -1.96 2.76 0.81
CA THR A 48 -2.06 2.49 -0.62
C THR A 48 -1.04 1.43 -1.05
N ALA A 49 0.22 1.58 -0.65
CA ALA A 49 1.26 0.60 -0.95
C ALA A 49 0.94 -0.79 -0.35
N VAL A 50 0.44 -0.86 0.89
CA VAL A 50 0.02 -2.13 1.49
C VAL A 50 -1.16 -2.74 0.74
N GLY A 51 -2.15 -1.93 0.34
CA GLY A 51 -3.27 -2.38 -0.48
C GLY A 51 -2.82 -2.97 -1.82
N ALA A 52 -1.99 -2.23 -2.55
CA ALA A 52 -1.41 -2.67 -3.82
C ALA A 52 -0.57 -3.94 -3.66
N GLY A 53 0.25 -4.02 -2.61
CA GLY A 53 1.04 -5.22 -2.30
C GLY A 53 0.17 -6.44 -2.00
N ARG A 54 -0.93 -6.28 -1.27
CA ARG A 54 -1.90 -7.37 -1.01
C ARG A 54 -2.53 -7.89 -2.31
N GLY A 55 -2.97 -6.98 -3.20
CA GLY A 55 -3.49 -7.34 -4.52
C GLY A 55 -2.45 -8.07 -5.35
N PHE A 56 -1.26 -7.49 -5.49
CA PHE A 56 -0.16 -8.08 -6.24
C PHE A 56 0.20 -9.50 -5.75
N ILE A 57 0.28 -9.71 -4.43
CA ILE A 57 0.58 -11.02 -3.83
C ILE A 57 -0.55 -12.03 -4.12
N ALA A 58 -1.81 -11.60 -4.03
CA ALA A 58 -2.95 -12.45 -4.34
C ALA A 58 -2.94 -12.88 -5.82
N ASP A 59 -2.70 -11.93 -6.73
CA ASP A 59 -2.75 -12.17 -8.17
C ASP A 59 -1.57 -13.00 -8.67
N THR A 60 -0.37 -12.78 -8.10
CA THR A 60 0.86 -13.43 -8.59
C THR A 60 1.24 -14.70 -7.85
N LEU A 61 0.91 -14.82 -6.55
CA LEU A 61 1.29 -15.96 -5.72
C LEU A 61 0.08 -16.78 -5.22
N GLY A 62 -1.15 -16.34 -5.47
CA GLY A 62 -2.36 -16.98 -4.95
C GLY A 62 -2.55 -16.84 -3.43
N ILE A 63 -1.72 -16.03 -2.76
CA ILE A 63 -1.74 -15.86 -1.30
C ILE A 63 -2.67 -14.70 -0.94
N LYS A 64 -3.77 -15.00 -0.24
CA LYS A 64 -4.73 -13.98 0.21
C LYS A 64 -4.36 -13.49 1.61
N LEU A 65 -3.85 -12.26 1.69
CA LEU A 65 -3.57 -11.61 2.97
C LEU A 65 -4.84 -10.99 3.58
N PRO A 66 -5.01 -11.02 4.92
CA PRO A 66 -6.18 -10.45 5.59
C PRO A 66 -6.44 -8.99 5.20
N PRO A 67 -7.71 -8.55 5.09
CA PRO A 67 -8.04 -7.15 4.86
C PRO A 67 -7.62 -6.27 6.04
N PRO A 68 -7.43 -4.95 5.82
CA PRO A 68 -7.35 -4.01 6.92
C PRO A 68 -8.60 -4.12 7.78
N GLN A 69 -8.48 -3.84 9.08
CA GLN A 69 -9.64 -3.79 9.97
C GLN A 69 -10.70 -2.83 9.40
N ALA A 70 -11.91 -3.37 9.22
CA ALA A 70 -13.03 -2.61 8.71
C ALA A 70 -13.33 -1.43 9.65
N GLY A 71 -13.56 -0.25 9.06
CA GLY A 71 -13.98 0.94 9.82
C GLY A 71 -12.86 1.71 10.53
N ALA A 72 -11.58 1.35 10.36
CA ALA A 72 -10.48 2.14 10.92
C ALA A 72 -10.39 3.53 10.27
N LEU A 73 -10.83 4.56 11.00
CA LEU A 73 -10.72 5.96 10.57
C LEU A 73 -9.26 6.44 10.61
N CYS A 74 -8.88 7.28 9.65
CA CYS A 74 -7.58 7.95 9.70
C CYS A 74 -7.55 8.95 10.87
N ARG A 75 -6.67 8.75 11.85
CA ARG A 75 -6.55 9.62 13.04
C ARG A 75 -5.41 10.63 12.97
N ASP A 76 -4.74 10.71 11.82
CA ASP A 76 -3.55 11.55 11.60
C ASP A 76 -3.88 12.89 10.91
N MET A 77 -5.15 13.12 10.54
CA MET A 77 -5.59 14.26 9.73
C MET A 77 -5.16 15.60 10.34
N ALA A 78 -5.42 15.79 11.64
CA ALA A 78 -5.06 17.00 12.37
C ALA A 78 -3.53 17.24 12.50
N ARG A 79 -2.71 16.20 12.29
CA ARG A 79 -1.24 16.30 12.36
C ARG A 79 -0.58 16.53 11.00
N ASN A 80 -1.34 16.49 9.90
CA ASN A 80 -0.83 16.66 8.55
C ASN A 80 -1.38 17.97 7.96
N ARG A 81 -0.56 19.02 7.90
CA ARG A 81 -0.97 20.33 7.35
C ARG A 81 -1.38 20.24 5.89
N GLU A 82 -0.82 19.28 5.16
CA GLU A 82 -1.11 19.00 3.77
C GLU A 82 -2.14 17.87 3.60
N CYS A 83 -2.99 17.60 4.61
CA CYS A 83 -4.03 16.59 4.48
C CYS A 83 -5.05 16.97 3.40
N ALA A 84 -5.28 16.05 2.45
CA ALA A 84 -6.27 16.24 1.40
C ALA A 84 -7.73 16.08 1.87
N LEU A 85 -7.97 15.76 3.15
CA LEU A 85 -9.29 15.61 3.78
C LEU A 85 -10.29 14.87 2.86
N GLY A 86 -11.37 15.53 2.46
CA GLY A 86 -12.44 14.95 1.62
C GLY A 86 -11.95 14.32 0.31
N SER A 87 -10.80 14.75 -0.23
CA SER A 87 -10.20 14.19 -1.44
C SER A 87 -9.30 12.98 -1.20
N CYS A 88 -9.11 12.55 0.06
CA CYS A 88 -8.30 11.37 0.40
C CYS A 88 -9.14 10.10 0.37
N SER A 89 -8.70 9.06 -0.34
CA SER A 89 -9.40 7.75 -0.42
C SER A 89 -9.55 7.02 0.92
N TYR A 90 -8.85 7.46 1.96
CA TYR A 90 -8.96 6.93 3.33
C TYR A 90 -9.67 7.87 4.29
N PHE A 91 -10.26 8.95 3.78
CA PHE A 91 -11.09 9.85 4.55
C PHE A 91 -12.47 9.23 4.74
N ARG A 92 -12.96 9.31 5.97
CA ARG A 92 -14.34 8.97 6.33
C ARG A 92 -14.75 10.01 7.36
N GLU A 93 -15.78 10.78 7.07
CA GLU A 93 -16.39 11.65 8.07
C GLU A 93 -16.86 10.78 9.24
N GLY A 94 -16.43 11.14 10.45
CA GLY A 94 -17.07 10.61 11.64
C GLY A 94 -18.53 11.05 11.57
N LYS A 95 -19.47 10.10 11.58
CA LYS A 95 -20.87 10.44 11.85
C LYS A 95 -20.90 11.04 13.25
N ASN A 96 -21.04 12.35 13.35
CA ASN A 96 -21.52 13.00 14.57
C ASN A 96 -22.98 12.55 14.71
N GLY A 97 -23.20 11.52 15.53
CA GLY A 97 -24.51 11.23 16.09
C GLY A 97 -24.77 12.18 17.25
#